data_AF-A0A521UPE3-F1
#
_entry.id   AF-A0A521UPE3-F1
#
_cell.length_a   1.000
_cell.length_b   1.000
_cell.length_c   1.000
_cell.angle_alpha   90.00
_cell.angle_beta   90.00
_cell.angle_gamma   90.00
#
_symmetry.space_group_name_H-M   'P 1'
#
loop_
_entity.id
_entity.type
_entity.pdbx_description
1 polymer ?
#
loop_
_entity_poly.entity_id
_entity_poly.type
_entity_poly.pdbx_seq_one_letter_code
_entity_poly.pdbx_strand_id
1 'polypeptide(L)'
;MLEELERLREVVGEEHGQVLAGLETAVRAHLAAAEERNERLRVLEEQAEESTRMAGSLEETRRRLESAEVGLHERDSLVGAQAGEIAGLKESLAATLEAYRKTTRAQVPSAAELIVGSSVEEIDASLERAQGVLAKVETELRERLATEKIPVGAPGRTGPDLSQMSPAEKIRYGLGARG
;
A
#
# COMPACT_ATOMS: atom_id res chain seq x y z
N MET A 1 -61.73 96.53 -41.26
CA MET A 1 -60.26 96.60 -41.25
C MET A 1 -59.65 96.41 -39.86
N LEU A 2 -59.83 97.30 -38.87
CA LEU A 2 -59.20 97.09 -37.54
C LEU A 2 -59.74 95.85 -36.80
N GLU A 3 -61.06 95.64 -36.79
CA GLU A 3 -61.69 94.46 -36.16
C GLU A 3 -61.31 93.12 -36.81
N GLU A 4 -61.08 93.09 -38.13
CA GLU A 4 -60.64 91.88 -38.84
C GLU A 4 -59.19 91.52 -38.50
N LEU A 5 -58.33 92.52 -38.32
CA LEU A 5 -56.94 92.32 -37.91
C LEU A 5 -56.86 91.84 -36.46
N GLU A 6 -57.73 92.31 -35.57
CA GLU A 6 -57.83 91.79 -34.19
C GLU A 6 -58.29 90.33 -34.15
N ARG A 7 -59.32 89.97 -34.94
CA ARG A 7 -59.77 88.57 -35.05
C ARG A 7 -58.69 87.65 -35.63
N LEU A 8 -57.97 88.07 -36.67
CA LEU A 8 -56.85 87.31 -37.23
C LEU A 8 -55.72 87.12 -36.21
N ARG A 9 -55.42 88.14 -35.41
CA ARG A 9 -54.42 88.06 -34.34
C ARG A 9 -54.84 87.08 -33.23
N GLU A 10 -56.12 87.03 -32.89
CA GLU A 10 -56.67 86.12 -31.88
C GLU A 10 -56.62 84.66 -32.34
N VAL A 11 -57.09 84.38 -33.57
CA VAL A 11 -57.06 83.03 -34.17
C VAL A 11 -55.61 82.53 -34.31
N VAL A 12 -54.70 83.36 -34.81
CA VAL A 12 -53.28 83.00 -34.92
C VAL A 12 -52.65 82.79 -33.54
N GLY A 13 -53.07 83.54 -32.52
CA GLY A 13 -52.64 83.34 -31.13
C GLY A 13 -53.12 81.99 -30.55
N GLU A 14 -54.37 81.63 -30.81
CA GLU A 14 -54.95 80.35 -30.39
C GLU A 14 -54.32 79.15 -31.11
N GLU A 15 -54.15 79.22 -32.43
CA GLU A 15 -53.51 78.16 -33.22
C GLU A 15 -52.04 77.96 -32.80
N HIS A 16 -51.28 79.05 -32.61
CA HIS A 16 -49.92 78.96 -32.08
C HIS A 16 -49.91 78.40 -30.65
N GLY A 17 -50.85 78.78 -29.79
CA GLY A 17 -50.99 78.23 -28.45
C GLY A 17 -51.26 76.73 -28.45
N GLN A 18 -52.13 76.25 -29.35
CA GLN A 18 -52.43 74.82 -29.52
C GLN A 18 -51.23 74.03 -30.04
N VAL A 19 -50.48 74.58 -31.02
CA VAL A 19 -49.26 73.95 -31.53
C VAL A 19 -48.18 73.87 -30.45
N LEU A 20 -47.98 74.94 -29.67
CA LEU A 20 -47.03 74.94 -28.56
C LEU A 20 -47.42 73.93 -27.47
N ALA A 21 -48.69 73.86 -27.09
CA ALA A 21 -49.18 72.87 -26.13
C ALA A 21 -49.01 71.43 -26.64
N GLY A 22 -49.24 71.20 -27.93
CA GLY A 22 -49.00 69.91 -28.58
C GLY A 22 -47.52 69.53 -28.58
N LEU A 23 -46.64 70.48 -28.91
CA LEU A 23 -45.18 70.30 -28.87
C LEU A 23 -44.67 70.02 -27.45
N GLU A 24 -45.14 70.75 -26.44
CA GLU A 24 -44.78 70.49 -25.05
C GLU A 24 -45.20 69.09 -24.61
N THR A 25 -46.40 68.65 -24.99
CA THR A 25 -46.90 67.31 -24.67
C THR A 25 -46.05 66.23 -25.35
N ALA A 26 -45.71 66.41 -26.62
CA ALA A 26 -44.85 65.49 -27.37
C ALA A 26 -43.44 65.42 -26.76
N VAL A 27 -42.84 66.56 -26.40
CA VAL A 27 -41.53 66.62 -25.74
C VAL A 27 -41.56 65.89 -24.39
N ARG A 28 -42.58 66.10 -23.57
CA ARG A 28 -42.73 65.38 -22.29
C ARG A 28 -42.87 63.87 -22.50
N ALA A 29 -43.65 63.45 -23.48
CA ALA A 29 -43.80 62.03 -23.81
C ALA A 29 -42.47 61.40 -24.28
N HIS A 30 -41.71 62.11 -25.11
CA HIS A 30 -40.39 61.67 -25.55
C HIS A 30 -39.38 61.60 -24.40
N LEU A 31 -39.38 62.57 -23.49
CA LEU A 31 -38.51 62.55 -22.31
C LEU A 31 -38.85 61.37 -21.40
N ALA A 32 -40.12 61.13 -21.10
CA ALA A 32 -40.56 59.98 -20.30
C ALA A 32 -40.16 58.63 -20.94
N ALA A 33 -40.32 58.51 -22.27
CA ALA A 33 -39.89 57.31 -22.99
C ALA A 33 -38.36 57.13 -23.00
N ALA A 34 -37.59 58.23 -23.04
CA ALA A 34 -36.14 58.19 -22.95
C ALA A 34 -35.67 57.79 -21.54
N GLU A 35 -36.34 58.27 -20.49
CA GLU A 35 -36.08 57.87 -19.11
C GLU A 35 -36.34 56.39 -18.88
N GLU A 36 -37.48 55.86 -19.37
CA GLU A 36 -37.79 54.44 -19.29
C GLU A 36 -36.75 53.59 -20.04
N ARG A 37 -36.32 54.03 -21.23
CA ARG A 37 -35.26 53.36 -21.99
C ARG A 37 -33.94 53.36 -21.22
N ASN A 38 -33.55 54.49 -20.63
CA ASN A 38 -32.33 54.59 -19.84
C ASN A 38 -32.36 53.67 -18.62
N GLU A 39 -33.50 53.56 -17.95
CA GLU A 39 -33.65 52.66 -16.81
C GLU A 39 -33.54 51.19 -17.23
N ARG A 40 -34.16 50.80 -18.35
CA ARG A 40 -34.00 49.46 -18.91
C ARG A 40 -32.55 49.16 -19.29
N LEU A 41 -31.83 50.14 -19.85
CA LEU A 41 -30.41 49.98 -20.19
C LEU A 41 -29.57 49.76 -18.93
N ARG A 42 -29.81 50.51 -17.84
CA ARG A 42 -29.11 50.31 -16.57
C ARG A 42 -29.29 48.90 -16.01
N VAL A 43 -30.52 48.38 -16.03
CA VAL A 43 -30.79 47.01 -15.56
C VAL A 43 -30.06 45.98 -16.42
N LEU A 44 -30.04 46.15 -17.75
CA LEU A 44 -29.32 45.24 -18.64
C LEU A 44 -27.80 45.32 -18.45
N GLU A 45 -27.25 46.51 -18.21
CA GLU A 45 -25.83 46.70 -17.89
C GLU A 45 -25.47 46.00 -16.58
N GLU A 46 -26.27 46.15 -15.52
CA GLU A 46 -26.08 45.47 -14.24
C GLU A 46 -26.12 43.94 -14.40
N GLN A 47 -27.10 43.42 -15.14
CA GLN A 47 -27.20 41.99 -15.44
C GLN A 47 -26.00 41.46 -16.25
N ALA A 48 -25.51 42.25 -17.21
CA ALA A 48 -24.34 41.89 -18.01
C ALA A 48 -23.06 41.85 -17.16
N GLU A 49 -22.91 42.80 -16.23
CA GLU A 49 -21.82 42.79 -15.27
C GLU A 49 -21.88 41.58 -14.34
N GLU A 50 -23.06 41.28 -13.78
CA GLU A 50 -23.26 40.11 -12.92
C GLU A 50 -22.94 38.80 -13.67
N SER A 51 -23.45 38.66 -14.89
CA SER A 51 -23.15 37.49 -15.73
C SER A 51 -21.66 37.35 -16.01
N THR A 52 -20.96 38.47 -16.22
CA THR A 52 -19.51 38.49 -16.45
C THR A 52 -18.74 38.08 -15.19
N ARG A 53 -19.15 38.59 -14.01
CA ARG A 53 -18.57 38.19 -12.71
C ARG A 53 -18.79 36.69 -12.45
N MET A 54 -19.99 36.19 -12.71
CA MET A 54 -20.33 34.78 -12.53
C MET A 54 -19.55 33.89 -13.49
N ALA A 55 -19.42 34.27 -14.77
CA ALA A 55 -18.61 33.55 -15.74
C ALA A 55 -17.14 33.47 -15.31
N GLY A 56 -16.57 34.56 -14.80
CA GLY A 56 -15.21 34.57 -14.26
C GLY A 56 -15.03 33.62 -13.06
N SER A 57 -15.99 33.59 -12.13
CA SER A 57 -15.96 32.66 -10.99
C SER A 57 -16.07 31.20 -11.42
N LEU A 58 -16.93 30.89 -12.41
CA LEU A 58 -17.05 29.55 -12.98
C LEU A 58 -15.76 29.11 -13.69
N GLU A 59 -15.09 30.01 -14.40
CA GLU A 59 -13.82 29.71 -15.04
C GLU A 59 -12.71 29.46 -14.01
N GLU A 60 -12.64 30.25 -12.94
CA GLU A 60 -11.67 30.03 -11.85
C GLU A 60 -11.90 28.68 -11.18
N THR A 61 -13.14 28.36 -10.82
CA THR A 61 -13.47 27.07 -10.18
C THR A 61 -13.17 25.90 -11.09
N ARG A 62 -13.45 26.02 -12.39
CA ARG A 62 -13.07 25.02 -13.39
C ARG A 62 -11.57 24.80 -13.45
N ARG A 63 -10.76 25.87 -13.52
CA ARG A 63 -9.29 25.76 -13.51
C ARG A 63 -8.78 25.09 -12.24
N ARG A 64 -9.38 25.38 -11.08
CA ARG A 64 -9.03 24.74 -9.80
C ARG A 64 -9.38 23.25 -9.79
N LEU A 65 -10.52 22.88 -10.37
CA LEU A 65 -10.92 21.48 -10.51
C LEU A 65 -9.97 20.72 -11.42
N GLU A 66 -9.68 21.25 -12.61
CA GLU A 66 -8.74 20.64 -13.56
C GLU A 66 -7.34 20.46 -12.93
N SER A 67 -6.84 21.47 -12.20
CA SER A 67 -5.57 21.36 -11.47
C SER A 67 -5.62 20.30 -10.36
N ALA A 68 -6.74 20.16 -9.65
CA ALA A 68 -6.89 19.17 -8.60
C ALA A 68 -6.97 17.74 -9.17
N GLU A 69 -7.65 17.55 -10.30
CA GLU A 69 -7.74 16.27 -11.01
C GLU A 69 -6.38 15.79 -11.49
N VAL A 70 -5.56 16.67 -12.07
CA VAL A 70 -4.17 16.36 -12.44
C VAL A 70 -3.37 15.95 -11.20
N GLY A 71 -3.47 16.71 -10.11
CA GLY A 71 -2.77 16.39 -8.86
C GLY A 71 -3.21 15.06 -8.23
N LEU A 72 -4.49 14.66 -8.35
CA LEU A 72 -4.98 13.36 -7.91
C LEU A 72 -4.38 12.23 -8.76
N HIS A 73 -4.37 12.39 -10.08
CA HIS A 73 -3.82 11.39 -10.99
C HIS A 73 -2.31 11.13 -10.76
N GLU A 74 -1.55 12.19 -10.48
CA GLU A 74 -0.13 12.09 -10.12
C GLU A 74 0.07 11.31 -8.82
N ARG A 75 -0.75 11.60 -7.79
CA ARG A 75 -0.68 10.92 -6.49
C ARG A 75 -1.04 9.45 -6.61
N ASP A 76 -2.08 9.12 -7.37
CA ASP A 76 -2.50 7.73 -7.61
C ASP A 76 -1.39 6.95 -8.32
N SER A 77 -0.73 7.57 -9.29
CA SER A 77 0.43 6.98 -9.99
C SER A 77 1.59 6.71 -9.04
N LEU A 78 1.90 7.66 -8.13
CA LEU A 78 2.95 7.49 -7.12
C LEU A 78 2.61 6.38 -6.12
N VAL A 79 1.37 6.33 -5.63
CA VAL A 79 0.91 5.28 -4.71
C VAL A 79 0.99 3.91 -5.39
N GLY A 80 0.58 3.82 -6.66
CA GLY A 80 0.71 2.59 -7.45
C GLY A 80 2.16 2.12 -7.60
N ALA A 81 3.08 3.04 -7.91
CA ALA A 81 4.51 2.74 -8.01
C ALA A 81 5.09 2.24 -6.68
N GLN A 82 4.81 2.94 -5.58
CA GLN A 82 5.26 2.55 -4.24
C GLN A 82 4.69 1.20 -3.78
N ALA A 83 3.42 0.92 -4.08
CA ALA A 83 2.82 -0.37 -3.78
C ALA A 83 3.52 -1.51 -4.56
N GLY A 84 3.87 -1.27 -5.82
CA GLY A 84 4.66 -2.19 -6.64
C GLY A 84 6.06 -2.44 -6.06
N GLU A 85 6.77 -1.39 -5.66
CA GLU A 85 8.09 -1.50 -5.01
C GLU A 85 8.03 -2.28 -3.70
N ILE A 86 7.04 -2.01 -2.84
CA ILE A 86 6.86 -2.73 -1.58
C ILE A 86 6.57 -4.21 -1.83
N ALA A 87 5.75 -4.54 -2.83
CA ALA A 87 5.48 -5.92 -3.20
C ALA A 87 6.75 -6.63 -3.68
N GLY A 88 7.54 -5.99 -4.56
CA GLY A 88 8.81 -6.53 -5.05
C GLY A 88 9.84 -6.73 -3.93
N LEU A 89 9.96 -5.78 -2.99
CA LEU A 89 10.85 -5.91 -1.84
C LEU A 89 10.44 -7.05 -0.91
N LYS A 90 9.13 -7.24 -0.67
CA LYS A 90 8.61 -8.36 0.12
C LYS A 90 8.90 -9.70 -0.52
N GLU A 91 8.71 -9.82 -1.83
CA GLU A 91 9.02 -11.04 -2.57
C GLU A 91 10.52 -11.35 -2.53
N SER A 92 11.36 -10.34 -2.79
CA SER A 92 12.81 -10.49 -2.69
C SER A 92 13.25 -10.90 -1.28
N LEU A 93 12.69 -10.29 -0.24
CA LEU A 93 12.99 -10.66 1.15
C LEU A 93 12.58 -12.10 1.46
N ALA A 94 11.39 -12.52 1.04
CA ALA A 94 10.92 -13.89 1.22
C ALA A 94 11.82 -14.91 0.52
N ALA A 95 12.24 -14.61 -0.72
CA ALA A 95 13.16 -15.45 -1.47
C ALA A 95 14.54 -15.54 -0.81
N THR A 96 15.08 -14.41 -0.31
CA THR A 96 16.35 -14.38 0.42
C THR A 96 16.28 -15.18 1.71
N LEU A 97 15.20 -15.05 2.48
CA LEU A 97 15.01 -15.81 3.73
C LEU A 97 14.88 -17.31 3.45
N GLU A 98 14.20 -17.71 2.38
CA GLU A 98 14.12 -19.12 2.00
C GLU A 98 15.49 -19.67 1.56
N ALA A 99 16.24 -18.91 0.76
CA ALA A 99 17.60 -19.28 0.39
C ALA A 99 18.50 -19.41 1.63
N TYR A 100 18.38 -18.49 2.58
CA TYR A 100 19.10 -18.53 3.84
C TYR A 100 18.74 -19.77 4.66
N ARG A 101 17.44 -20.04 4.90
CA ARG A 101 16.97 -21.26 5.56
C ARG A 101 17.53 -22.52 4.91
N LYS A 102 17.50 -22.60 3.58
CA LYS A 102 18.03 -23.73 2.82
C LYS A 102 19.51 -23.93 3.06
N THR A 103 20.31 -22.85 3.03
CA THR A 103 21.75 -22.94 3.31
C THR A 103 22.04 -23.35 4.75
N THR A 104 21.30 -22.82 5.72
CA THR A 104 21.47 -23.15 7.14
C THR A 104 21.10 -24.61 7.41
N ARG A 105 20.01 -25.11 6.82
CA ARG A 105 19.62 -26.54 6.89
C ARG A 105 20.66 -27.47 6.28
N ALA A 106 21.33 -27.06 5.20
CA ALA A 106 22.38 -27.86 4.58
C ALA A 106 23.64 -27.98 5.46
N GLN A 107 23.90 -27.00 6.35
CA GLN A 107 25.04 -27.06 7.28
C GLN A 107 24.83 -28.07 8.40
N VAL A 108 23.58 -28.33 8.83
CA VAL A 108 23.26 -29.29 9.89
C VAL A 108 22.13 -30.24 9.44
N PRO A 109 22.43 -31.22 8.54
CA PRO A 109 21.40 -32.08 7.95
C PRO A 109 20.61 -32.90 8.98
N SER A 110 21.25 -33.33 10.06
CA SER A 110 20.64 -34.14 11.13
C SER A 110 19.57 -33.39 11.93
N ALA A 111 19.54 -32.06 11.87
CA ALA A 111 18.57 -31.23 12.57
C ALA A 111 17.89 -30.21 11.63
N ALA A 112 17.86 -30.49 10.32
CA ALA A 112 17.29 -29.60 9.32
C ALA A 112 15.81 -29.24 9.60
N GLU A 113 15.04 -30.17 10.15
CA GLU A 113 13.63 -29.98 10.51
C GLU A 113 13.43 -29.01 11.68
N LEU A 114 14.44 -28.83 12.54
CA LEU A 114 14.39 -27.91 13.68
C LEU A 114 14.67 -26.45 13.29
N ILE A 115 15.18 -26.22 12.08
CA ILE A 115 15.52 -24.88 11.59
C ILE A 115 14.28 -24.25 10.94
N VAL A 116 13.66 -23.31 11.66
CA VAL A 116 12.40 -22.61 11.32
C VAL A 116 12.49 -21.13 11.67
N GLY A 117 11.70 -20.29 11.00
CA GLY A 117 11.67 -18.86 11.29
C GLY A 117 11.30 -18.03 10.07
N SER A 118 10.74 -16.85 10.30
CA SER A 118 10.31 -15.85 9.32
C SER A 118 11.23 -14.63 9.25
N SER A 119 12.25 -14.56 10.11
CA SER A 119 13.33 -13.58 10.07
C SER A 119 14.69 -14.28 10.22
N VAL A 120 15.78 -13.55 9.96
CA VAL A 120 17.15 -14.07 10.14
C VAL A 120 17.39 -14.47 11.59
N GLU A 121 16.95 -13.64 12.53
CA GLU A 121 17.10 -13.85 13.98
C GLU A 121 16.36 -15.10 14.45
N GLU A 122 15.14 -15.33 13.94
CA GLU A 122 14.38 -16.55 14.25
C GLU A 122 15.07 -17.81 13.71
N ILE A 123 15.63 -17.71 12.50
CA ILE A 123 16.39 -18.80 11.87
C ILE A 123 17.66 -19.09 12.67
N ASP A 124 18.41 -18.07 13.07
CA ASP A 124 19.61 -18.22 13.90
C ASP A 124 19.30 -18.84 15.26
N ALA A 125 18.27 -18.32 15.94
CA ALA A 125 17.82 -18.88 17.22
C ALA A 125 17.33 -20.33 17.06
N SER A 126 16.76 -20.70 15.91
CA SER A 126 16.39 -22.10 15.63
C SER A 126 17.61 -23.00 15.40
N LEU A 127 18.64 -22.50 14.70
CA LEU A 127 19.90 -23.20 14.50
C LEU A 127 20.62 -23.46 15.82
N GLU A 128 20.73 -22.44 16.68
CA GLU A 128 21.39 -22.57 17.98
C GLU A 128 20.68 -23.63 18.84
N ARG A 129 19.34 -23.60 18.89
CA ARG A 129 18.54 -24.62 19.58
C ARG A 129 18.75 -26.01 19.00
N ALA A 130 18.77 -26.14 17.67
CA ALA A 130 19.01 -27.40 16.98
C ALA A 130 20.38 -28.00 17.33
N GLN A 131 21.44 -27.17 17.32
CA GLN A 131 22.79 -27.56 17.71
C GLN A 131 22.86 -27.98 19.18
N GLY A 132 22.18 -27.23 20.07
CA GLY A 132 22.10 -27.56 21.49
C GLY A 132 21.44 -28.91 21.77
N VAL A 133 20.41 -29.27 21.01
CA VAL A 133 19.76 -30.59 21.10
C VAL A 133 20.71 -31.69 20.62
N LEU A 134 21.37 -31.51 19.47
CA LEU A 134 22.34 -32.48 18.95
C LEU A 134 23.48 -32.73 19.94
N ALA A 135 24.06 -31.68 20.53
CA ALA A 135 25.12 -31.81 21.52
C ALA A 135 24.70 -32.61 22.76
N LYS A 136 23.46 -32.43 23.23
CA LYS A 136 22.89 -33.22 24.32
C LYS A 136 22.71 -34.69 23.93
N VAL A 137 22.13 -34.96 22.76
CA VAL A 137 21.93 -36.32 22.25
C VAL A 137 23.27 -37.06 22.10
N GLU A 138 24.30 -36.40 21.57
CA GLU A 138 25.64 -36.99 21.47
C GLU A 138 26.24 -37.31 22.85
N THR A 139 26.03 -36.44 23.83
CA THR A 139 26.53 -36.64 25.20
C THR A 139 25.84 -37.85 25.84
N GLU A 140 24.50 -37.93 25.76
CA GLU A 140 23.74 -39.06 26.29
C GLU A 140 24.10 -40.39 25.60
N LEU A 141 24.31 -40.39 24.28
CA LEU A 141 24.76 -41.58 23.55
C LEU A 141 26.15 -42.04 23.99
N ARG A 142 27.10 -41.11 24.18
CA ARG A 142 28.45 -41.45 24.67
C ARG A 142 28.41 -42.03 26.08
N GLU A 143 27.61 -41.45 26.97
CA GLU A 143 27.43 -41.95 28.35
C GLU A 143 26.80 -43.34 28.38
N ARG A 144 25.77 -43.57 27.56
CA ARG A 144 25.13 -44.90 27.42
C ARG A 144 26.14 -45.94 26.91
N LEU A 145 26.87 -45.64 25.84
CA LEU A 145 27.90 -46.55 25.30
C LEU A 145 29.04 -46.83 26.28
N ALA A 146 29.41 -45.86 27.12
CA ALA A 146 30.43 -46.05 28.16
C ALA A 146 29.95 -46.97 29.30
N THR A 147 28.66 -46.88 29.64
CA THR A 147 28.03 -47.69 30.70
C THR A 147 27.68 -49.10 30.21
N GLU A 148 27.35 -49.23 28.93
CA GLU A 148 27.01 -50.48 28.25
C GLU A 148 28.24 -51.23 27.71
N LYS A 149 29.43 -51.04 28.34
CA LYS A 149 30.59 -51.92 28.13
C LYS A 149 30.20 -53.34 28.56
N ILE A 150 29.65 -54.09 27.62
CA ILE A 150 29.42 -55.53 27.74
C ILE A 150 30.78 -56.15 28.12
N PRO A 151 30.88 -56.88 29.25
CA PRO A 151 32.13 -57.52 29.64
C PRO A 151 32.60 -58.43 28.50
N VAL A 152 33.68 -58.03 27.83
CA VAL A 152 34.38 -58.89 26.89
C VAL A 152 35.01 -60.00 27.71
N GLY A 153 34.36 -61.16 27.73
CA GLY A 153 34.93 -62.38 28.28
C GLY A 153 33.96 -63.17 29.13
N ALA A 154 33.27 -64.13 28.51
CA ALA A 154 33.25 -65.42 29.16
C ALA A 154 34.73 -65.79 29.39
N PRO A 155 35.18 -66.10 30.62
CA PRO A 155 36.55 -66.56 30.83
C PRO A 155 36.81 -67.66 29.80
N GLY A 156 37.84 -67.47 28.97
CA GLY A 156 38.22 -68.46 27.98
C GLY A 156 38.32 -69.80 28.71
N ARG A 157 37.64 -70.83 28.20
CA ARG A 157 37.67 -72.17 28.81
C ARG A 157 39.12 -72.60 28.95
N THR A 158 39.71 -72.41 30.12
CA THR A 158 40.94 -73.10 30.51
C THR A 158 40.57 -74.56 30.65
N GLY A 159 40.82 -75.31 29.57
CA GLY A 159 40.82 -76.76 29.66
C GLY A 159 41.83 -77.20 30.73
N PRO A 160 41.61 -78.35 31.38
CA PRO A 160 42.54 -78.86 32.37
C PRO A 160 43.94 -78.98 31.77
N ASP A 161 44.96 -78.60 32.53
CA ASP A 161 46.35 -78.66 32.07
C ASP A 161 46.81 -80.12 31.97
N LEU A 162 46.87 -80.64 30.75
CA LEU A 162 47.29 -82.01 30.45
C LEU A 162 48.82 -82.13 30.35
N SER A 163 49.59 -81.06 30.57
CA SER A 163 51.06 -81.07 30.41
C SER A 163 51.76 -82.03 31.38
N GLN A 164 51.17 -82.26 32.57
CA GLN A 164 51.72 -83.12 33.62
C GLN A 164 51.31 -84.60 33.50
N MET A 165 50.45 -84.96 32.54
CA MET A 165 50.02 -86.36 32.35
C MET A 165 50.97 -87.14 31.44
N SER A 166 51.26 -88.38 31.82
CA SER A 166 51.96 -89.32 30.95
C SER A 166 51.12 -89.66 29.70
N PRO A 167 51.73 -90.12 28.59
CA PRO A 167 51.00 -90.48 27.38
C PRO A 167 49.84 -91.47 27.61
N ALA A 168 50.00 -92.43 28.52
CA ALA A 168 48.97 -93.41 28.86
C ALA A 168 47.77 -92.80 29.62
N GLU A 169 48.00 -91.75 30.41
CA GLU A 169 46.96 -91.05 31.17
C GLU A 169 46.14 -90.12 30.27
N LYS A 170 46.79 -89.47 29.29
CA LYS A 170 46.11 -88.67 28.27
C LYS A 170 45.11 -89.48 27.45
N ILE A 171 45.49 -90.70 27.07
CA ILE A 171 44.62 -91.60 26.29
C ILE A 171 43.38 -91.99 27.10
N ARG A 172 43.54 -92.36 28.38
CA ARG A 172 42.42 -92.69 29.26
C ARG A 172 41.49 -91.50 29.48
N TYR A 173 42.03 -90.30 29.68
CA TYR A 173 41.23 -89.08 29.83
C TYR A 173 40.37 -88.81 28.58
N GLY A 174 40.94 -88.96 27.38
CA GLY A 174 40.20 -88.78 26.12
C GLY A 174 39.12 -89.83 25.87
N LEU A 175 39.29 -91.07 26.36
CA LEU A 175 38.31 -92.14 26.25
C LEU A 175 37.16 -92.01 27.26
N GLY A 176 37.43 -91.48 28.47
CA GLY A 176 36.41 -91.30 29.51
C GLY A 176 35.48 -90.10 29.31
N ALA A 177 35.91 -89.09 28.54
CA ALA A 177 35.12 -87.87 28.29
C ALA A 177 34.08 -87.99 27.15
N ARG A 178 33.91 -89.18 26.56
CA ARG A 178 33.03 -89.45 25.40
C ARG A 178 31.76 -90.26 25.73
N GLY A 179 31.37 -90.33 27.01
CA GLY A 179 30.10 -90.90 27.48
C GLY A 179 29.06 -89.83 27.72
#